data_AF-A0A936SHX8-F1
#
_entry.id   AF-A0A936SHX8-F1
#
_cell.length_a   1.000
_cell.length_b   1.000
_cell.length_c   1.000
_cell.angle_alpha   90.00
_cell.angle_beta   90.00
_cell.angle_gamma   90.00
#
_symmetry.space_group_name_H-M   'P 1'
#
loop_
_entity.id
_entity.type
_entity.pdbx_description
1 polymer ?
#
loop_
_entity_poly.entity_id
_entity_poly.type
_entity_poly.pdbx_seq_one_letter_code
_entity_poly.pdbx_strand_id
1 'polypeptide(L)'
;MSGYLIYHPPRAVSRFDTLAVYHDSINGNQDPYLWNTRFLHTYCHITQMSPAVGHINFWVSGDTFPNFTHLYCDLVFVVAAKVYWPEANTIAADDPLVETVEAFVDHYRWATRQHRLKRRRRFTLKADPLRSFQPQDASQRLIDIVPYLQTLGLPIAALRQGLRAGFNSQPFHLGDQAENMYTWLDQHAARKLYGEALQTIRKENPQLASP
;
A
#
# COMPACT_ATOMS: atom_id res chain seq x y z
N MET A 1 12.60 13.73 3.96
CA MET A 1 12.20 12.31 4.19
C MET A 1 11.93 11.67 2.82
N SER A 2 12.43 10.45 2.53
CA SER A 2 12.29 9.85 1.18
C SER A 2 11.03 8.99 1.02
N GLY A 3 10.69 8.61 -0.22
CA GLY A 3 9.51 7.83 -0.54
C GLY A 3 9.44 7.30 -1.96
N TYR A 4 8.40 6.53 -2.23
CA TYR A 4 8.13 5.93 -3.54
C TYR A 4 6.65 6.03 -3.90
N LEU A 5 6.35 6.23 -5.19
CA LEU A 5 5.07 5.84 -5.76
C LEU A 5 5.15 4.37 -6.19
N ILE A 6 4.20 3.57 -5.74
CA ILE A 6 4.12 2.14 -6.01
C ILE A 6 2.82 1.89 -6.75
N TYR A 7 2.92 1.61 -8.05
CA TYR A 7 1.75 1.32 -8.85
C TYR A 7 1.16 -0.05 -8.51
N HIS A 8 -0.16 -0.09 -8.32
CA HIS A 8 -0.96 -1.30 -8.21
C HIS A 8 -2.08 -1.27 -9.28
N PRO A 9 -2.53 -2.44 -9.79
CA PRO A 9 -3.71 -2.52 -10.64
C PRO A 9 -4.97 -1.86 -10.05
N PRO A 10 -6.07 -1.73 -10.81
CA PRO A 10 -7.32 -1.18 -10.29
C PRO A 10 -7.79 -1.90 -9.01
N ARG A 11 -8.13 -1.12 -7.98
CA ARG A 11 -8.58 -1.62 -6.67
C ARG A 11 -10.00 -2.16 -6.75
N ALA A 12 -10.26 -3.19 -5.95
CA ALA A 12 -11.61 -3.54 -5.56
C ALA A 12 -12.16 -2.49 -4.57
N VAL A 13 -13.48 -2.35 -4.52
CA VAL A 13 -14.15 -1.41 -3.60
C VAL A 13 -15.24 -2.13 -2.85
N SER A 14 -15.13 -2.15 -1.53
CA SER A 14 -16.22 -2.53 -0.63
C SER A 14 -16.96 -1.28 -0.18
N ARG A 15 -18.29 -1.28 -0.32
CA ARG A 15 -19.15 -0.18 0.09
C ARG A 15 -19.97 -0.59 1.30
N PHE A 16 -19.91 0.26 2.32
CA PHE A 16 -20.71 0.26 3.53
C PHE A 16 -21.53 1.55 3.56
N ASP A 17 -22.58 1.61 4.36
CA ASP A 17 -23.59 2.68 4.34
C ASP A 17 -23.02 4.09 4.23
N THR A 18 -21.96 4.38 4.99
CA THR A 18 -21.32 5.70 5.01
C THR A 18 -19.86 5.66 4.59
N LEU A 19 -19.36 4.57 4.01
CA LEU A 19 -17.93 4.36 3.80
C LEU A 19 -17.64 3.51 2.55
N ALA A 20 -16.69 3.95 1.72
CA ALA A 20 -16.05 3.12 0.72
C ALA A 20 -14.64 2.76 1.19
N VAL A 21 -14.24 1.49 1.02
CA VAL A 21 -12.87 1.04 1.27
C VAL A 21 -12.31 0.48 -0.03
N TYR A 22 -11.18 1.03 -0.47
CA TYR A 22 -10.45 0.54 -1.63
C TYR A 22 -9.39 -0.46 -1.17
N HIS A 23 -9.37 -1.63 -1.78
CA HIS A 23 -8.49 -2.72 -1.38
C HIS A 23 -8.02 -3.55 -2.58
N ASP A 24 -7.01 -4.38 -2.36
CA ASP A 24 -6.65 -5.40 -3.35
C ASP A 24 -7.74 -6.48 -3.45
N SER A 25 -7.68 -7.29 -4.51
CA SER A 25 -8.49 -8.50 -4.61
C SER A 25 -8.36 -9.34 -3.35
N ILE A 26 -9.50 -9.80 -2.81
CA ILE A 26 -9.52 -10.72 -1.67
C ILE A 26 -9.07 -12.14 -2.06
N ASN A 27 -8.98 -12.45 -3.36
CA ASN A 27 -8.54 -13.76 -3.84
C ASN A 27 -7.01 -13.88 -3.84
N GLY A 28 -6.41 -14.15 -2.68
CA GLY A 28 -4.97 -14.36 -2.54
C GLY A 28 -4.33 -13.46 -1.49
N ASN A 29 -3.05 -13.16 -1.67
CA ASN A 29 -2.38 -12.09 -0.95
C ASN A 29 -3.08 -10.75 -1.20
N GLN A 30 -3.25 -9.96 -0.14
CA GLN A 30 -3.82 -8.62 -0.23
C GLN A 30 -2.75 -7.55 0.06
N ASP A 31 -1.75 -7.32 -0.81
CA ASP A 31 -0.62 -6.38 -0.55
C ASP A 31 -0.86 -5.01 -1.22
N PRO A 32 -0.80 -3.88 -0.50
CA PRO A 32 -0.56 -3.75 0.93
C PRO A 32 -1.75 -4.26 1.75
N TYR A 33 -1.48 -4.98 2.83
CA TYR A 33 -2.55 -5.48 3.69
C TYR A 33 -3.09 -4.35 4.55
N LEU A 34 -4.23 -3.79 4.12
CA LEU A 34 -4.86 -2.63 4.75
C LEU A 34 -5.80 -2.97 5.91
N TRP A 35 -6.18 -4.23 6.07
CA TRP A 35 -7.18 -4.66 7.05
C TRP A 35 -6.59 -4.90 8.45
N ASN A 36 -5.58 -4.12 8.82
CA ASN A 36 -4.81 -4.28 10.04
C ASN A 36 -4.47 -2.93 10.63
N THR A 37 -4.34 -2.85 11.96
CA THR A 37 -3.98 -1.61 12.66
C THR A 37 -2.74 -0.96 12.07
N ARG A 38 -1.74 -1.77 11.74
CA ARG A 38 -0.59 -1.37 10.92
C ARG A 38 -0.72 -2.00 9.56
N PHE A 39 -0.80 -1.18 8.53
CA PHE A 39 -0.73 -1.70 7.17
C PHE A 39 0.57 -2.46 6.94
N LEU A 40 0.52 -3.52 6.15
CA LEU A 40 1.67 -4.37 5.90
C LEU A 40 2.06 -4.27 4.43
N HIS A 41 3.36 -4.18 4.17
CA HIS A 41 3.93 -4.32 2.83
C HIS A 41 5.04 -5.37 2.86
N THR A 42 4.82 -6.50 2.18
CA THR A 42 5.78 -7.63 2.15
C THR A 42 6.15 -8.06 0.75
N TYR A 43 5.26 -7.92 -0.20
CA TYR A 43 5.39 -8.54 -1.52
C TYR A 43 5.63 -7.48 -2.58
N CYS A 44 5.07 -7.65 -3.76
CA CYS A 44 5.17 -6.81 -4.96
C CYS A 44 5.95 -5.50 -4.78
N HIS A 45 6.98 -5.32 -5.62
CA HIS A 45 7.82 -4.12 -5.71
C HIS A 45 8.82 -3.89 -4.56
N ILE A 46 8.64 -4.52 -3.40
CA ILE A 46 9.47 -4.23 -2.21
C ILE A 46 10.97 -4.50 -2.43
N THR A 47 11.31 -5.46 -3.31
CA THR A 47 12.71 -5.81 -3.59
C THR A 47 13.42 -4.83 -4.53
N GLN A 48 12.69 -3.87 -5.08
CA GLN A 48 13.13 -2.85 -6.04
C GLN A 48 13.26 -1.49 -5.36
N MET A 49 12.93 -1.44 -4.07
CA MET A 49 12.98 -0.26 -3.23
C MET A 49 14.07 -0.41 -2.17
N SER A 50 14.49 0.71 -1.60
CA SER A 50 15.32 0.76 -0.39
C SER A 50 14.56 1.49 0.73
N PRO A 51 13.44 0.91 1.23
CA PRO A 51 12.64 1.53 2.27
C PRO A 51 13.39 1.49 3.61
N ALA A 52 13.29 2.58 4.35
CA ALA A 52 13.79 2.73 5.71
C ALA A 52 12.68 3.29 6.63
N VAL A 53 12.86 3.13 7.94
CA VAL A 53 11.95 3.73 8.93
C VAL A 53 11.88 5.24 8.70
N GLY A 54 10.67 5.78 8.76
CA GLY A 54 10.36 7.16 8.42
C GLY A 54 10.05 7.39 6.95
N HIS A 55 10.44 6.53 6.00
CA HIS A 55 10.08 6.75 4.59
C HIS A 55 8.56 6.72 4.38
N ILE A 56 8.09 7.44 3.36
CA ILE A 56 6.67 7.51 3.01
C ILE A 56 6.45 6.89 1.63
N ASN A 57 5.80 5.74 1.59
CA ASN A 57 5.42 5.08 0.35
C ASN A 57 3.96 5.42 0.04
N PHE A 58 3.67 5.66 -1.23
CA PHE A 58 2.32 5.91 -1.72
C PHE A 58 1.95 4.80 -2.68
N TRP A 59 0.95 4.02 -2.31
CA TRP A 59 0.34 3.10 -3.25
C TRP A 59 -0.63 3.86 -4.12
N VAL A 60 -0.56 3.60 -5.43
CA VAL A 60 -1.31 4.35 -6.42
C VAL A 60 -1.89 3.45 -7.48
N SER A 61 -3.06 3.82 -7.99
CA SER A 61 -3.73 3.15 -9.10
C SER A 61 -4.08 4.15 -10.21
N GLY A 62 -3.94 3.73 -11.46
CA GLY A 62 -4.23 4.57 -12.63
C GLY A 62 -5.59 4.24 -13.23
N ASP A 63 -6.19 5.21 -13.93
CA ASP A 63 -7.38 4.96 -14.77
C ASP A 63 -7.05 4.00 -15.93
N THR A 64 -5.84 4.11 -16.49
CA THR A 64 -5.26 3.17 -17.45
C THR A 64 -3.78 2.99 -17.18
N PHE A 65 -3.16 1.90 -17.61
CA PHE A 65 -1.72 1.73 -17.42
C PHE A 65 -1.06 1.09 -18.64
N PRO A 66 0.09 1.62 -19.12
CA PRO A 66 0.91 2.70 -18.54
C PRO A 66 0.43 4.13 -18.87
N ASN A 67 -0.63 4.31 -19.66
CA ASN A 67 -1.00 5.60 -20.24
C ASN A 67 -1.99 6.44 -19.40
N PHE A 68 -2.01 6.28 -18.08
CA PHE A 68 -2.96 6.96 -17.17
C PHE A 68 -3.00 8.48 -17.38
N THR A 69 -4.19 9.10 -17.35
CA THR A 69 -4.32 10.56 -17.16
C THR A 69 -4.50 10.91 -15.69
N HIS A 70 -4.98 9.98 -14.88
CA HIS A 70 -5.21 10.13 -13.45
C HIS A 70 -4.43 9.09 -12.67
N LEU A 71 -3.87 9.49 -11.55
CA LEU A 71 -3.17 8.58 -10.65
C LEU A 71 -3.78 8.79 -9.26
N TYR A 72 -4.52 7.82 -8.77
CA TYR A 72 -5.23 7.91 -7.51
C TYR A 72 -4.35 7.37 -6.38
N CYS A 73 -4.29 8.07 -5.25
CA CYS A 73 -3.59 7.56 -4.07
C CYS A 73 -4.47 6.58 -3.28
N ASP A 74 -4.12 5.30 -3.33
CA ASP A 74 -4.83 4.23 -2.62
C ASP A 74 -4.48 4.19 -1.13
N LEU A 75 -3.22 4.47 -0.81
CA LEU A 75 -2.69 4.37 0.54
C LEU A 75 -1.45 5.24 0.73
N VAL A 76 -1.47 6.05 1.78
CA VAL A 76 -0.30 6.69 2.37
C VAL A 76 0.28 5.74 3.42
N PHE A 77 1.50 5.26 3.20
CA PHE A 77 2.19 4.29 4.05
C PHE A 77 3.46 4.91 4.62
N VAL A 78 3.41 5.36 5.88
CA VAL A 78 4.60 5.84 6.61
C VAL A 78 5.26 4.64 7.27
N VAL A 79 6.51 4.33 6.94
CA VAL A 79 7.20 3.15 7.46
C VAL A 79 7.58 3.36 8.93
N ALA A 80 6.89 2.67 9.85
CA ALA A 80 7.25 2.67 11.27
C ALA A 80 8.28 1.59 11.61
N ALA A 81 8.21 0.44 10.93
CA ALA A 81 9.12 -0.67 11.16
C ALA A 81 9.44 -1.42 9.87
N LYS A 82 10.64 -2.00 9.83
CA LYS A 82 11.11 -2.93 8.81
C LYS A 82 11.61 -4.18 9.52
N VAL A 83 10.84 -5.27 9.44
CA VAL A 83 11.11 -6.49 10.20
C VAL A 83 11.48 -7.61 9.23
N TYR A 84 12.66 -8.18 9.40
CA TYR A 84 13.12 -9.31 8.60
C TYR A 84 12.47 -10.60 9.10
N TRP A 85 12.09 -11.45 8.15
CA TRP A 85 11.55 -12.77 8.48
C TRP A 85 12.70 -13.68 8.91
N PRO A 86 12.45 -14.60 9.86
CA PRO A 86 13.43 -15.65 10.18
C PRO A 86 13.76 -16.47 8.94
N GLU A 87 12.72 -16.94 8.24
CA GLU A 87 12.84 -17.72 7.01
C GLU A 87 12.27 -16.96 5.81
N ALA A 88 12.98 -16.97 4.69
CA ALA A 88 12.67 -16.10 3.56
C ALA A 88 11.32 -16.40 2.87
N ASN A 89 10.75 -17.58 3.06
CA ASN A 89 9.52 -18.00 2.39
C ASN A 89 8.47 -18.58 3.33
N THR A 90 8.79 -18.76 4.60
CA THR A 90 7.92 -19.44 5.56
C THR A 90 7.87 -18.62 6.83
N ILE A 91 6.70 -18.55 7.44
CA ILE A 91 6.49 -17.93 8.73
C ILE A 91 5.34 -18.67 9.42
N ALA A 92 5.45 -18.85 10.73
CA ALA A 92 4.39 -19.47 11.52
C ALA A 92 3.31 -18.44 11.88
N ALA A 93 2.08 -18.92 12.14
CA ALA A 93 0.96 -18.03 12.48
C ALA A 93 1.13 -17.35 13.85
N ASP A 94 1.91 -17.95 14.74
CA ASP A 94 2.27 -17.49 16.08
C ASP A 94 3.63 -16.78 16.12
N ASP A 95 4.27 -16.54 14.97
CA ASP A 95 5.52 -15.79 14.90
C ASP A 95 5.30 -14.35 15.42
N PRO A 96 6.20 -13.79 16.26
CA PRO A 96 6.05 -12.44 16.80
C PRO A 96 5.92 -11.31 15.75
N LEU A 97 6.33 -11.57 14.51
CA LEU A 97 6.16 -10.64 13.40
C LEU A 97 4.68 -10.54 12.97
N VAL A 98 3.92 -11.64 13.10
CA VAL A 98 2.50 -11.75 12.72
C VAL A 98 1.63 -11.13 13.82
N GLU A 99 0.92 -10.05 13.47
CA GLU A 99 0.17 -9.26 14.45
C GLU A 99 -1.19 -9.86 14.79
N THR A 100 -1.82 -10.55 13.84
CA THR A 100 -3.12 -11.20 14.02
C THR A 100 -3.26 -12.44 13.14
N VAL A 101 -4.24 -13.29 13.48
CA VAL A 101 -4.59 -14.46 12.66
C VAL A 101 -5.07 -14.04 11.28
N GLU A 102 -5.84 -12.94 11.16
CA GLU A 102 -6.30 -12.41 9.87
C GLU A 102 -5.12 -11.97 9.01
N ALA A 103 -4.13 -11.28 9.58
CA ALA A 103 -2.91 -10.92 8.85
C ALA A 103 -2.16 -12.18 8.37
N PHE A 104 -2.13 -13.25 9.18
CA PHE A 104 -1.54 -14.50 8.72
C PHE A 104 -2.24 -15.07 7.49
N VAL A 105 -3.58 -15.15 7.55
CA VAL A 105 -4.45 -15.74 6.53
C VAL A 105 -4.44 -14.93 5.24
N ASP A 106 -4.57 -13.61 5.35
CA ASP A 106 -4.80 -12.72 4.21
C ASP A 106 -3.47 -12.26 3.57
N HIS A 107 -2.36 -12.34 4.30
CA HIS A 107 -1.07 -11.78 3.88
C HIS A 107 0.09 -12.78 4.00
N TYR A 108 0.45 -13.20 5.21
CA TYR A 108 1.73 -13.91 5.45
C TYR A 108 1.81 -15.30 4.82
N ARG A 109 0.75 -16.11 4.87
CA ARG A 109 0.76 -17.50 4.37
C ARG A 109 1.00 -17.62 2.86
N TRP A 110 0.82 -16.53 2.12
CA TRP A 110 0.95 -16.49 0.66
C TRP A 110 2.41 -16.44 0.17
N ALA A 111 3.38 -16.26 1.06
CA ALA A 111 4.80 -16.18 0.71
C ALA A 111 5.32 -17.40 -0.08
N THR A 112 4.92 -18.62 0.28
CA THR A 112 5.32 -19.85 -0.45
C THR A 112 4.54 -20.07 -1.73
N ARG A 113 3.29 -19.60 -1.79
CA ARG A 113 2.32 -19.92 -2.85
C ARG A 113 2.38 -18.96 -4.04
N GLN A 114 2.50 -17.66 -3.78
CA GLN A 114 2.40 -16.62 -4.79
C GLN A 114 3.70 -15.82 -4.94
N HIS A 115 4.49 -15.69 -3.87
CA HIS A 115 5.59 -14.73 -3.82
C HIS A 115 6.93 -15.34 -3.39
N ARG A 116 7.21 -16.59 -3.75
CA ARG A 116 8.43 -17.30 -3.32
C ARG A 116 9.70 -16.59 -3.80
N LEU A 117 10.58 -16.22 -2.87
CA LEU A 117 11.89 -15.66 -3.13
C LEU A 117 12.94 -16.77 -3.29
N LYS A 118 13.88 -16.57 -4.23
CA LYS A 118 14.98 -17.53 -4.48
C LYS A 118 16.26 -17.20 -3.70
N ARG A 119 16.60 -15.92 -3.55
CA ARG A 119 17.94 -15.49 -3.06
C ARG A 119 17.93 -14.36 -2.03
N ARG A 120 16.81 -13.64 -1.89
CA ARG A 120 16.74 -12.44 -1.03
C ARG A 120 16.11 -12.78 0.30
N ARG A 121 16.57 -12.12 1.37
CA ARG A 121 15.86 -12.14 2.67
C ARG A 121 14.54 -11.39 2.50
N ARG A 122 13.47 -11.98 3.02
CA ARG A 122 12.16 -11.33 3.10
C ARG A 122 12.12 -10.42 4.31
N PHE A 123 11.42 -9.31 4.15
CA PHE A 123 11.04 -8.44 5.24
C PHE A 123 9.61 -7.94 5.02
N THR A 124 8.98 -7.53 6.10
CA THR A 124 7.72 -6.81 6.07
C THR A 124 7.95 -5.40 6.58
N LEU A 125 7.48 -4.41 5.82
CA LEU A 125 7.28 -3.07 6.34
C LEU A 125 5.97 -3.05 7.10
N LYS A 126 5.99 -2.38 8.25
CA LYS A 126 4.80 -2.10 9.06
C LYS A 126 4.60 -0.60 9.09
N ALA A 127 3.40 -0.17 8.73
CA ALA A 127 3.03 1.22 8.70
C ALA A 127 2.91 1.80 10.13
N ASP A 128 3.14 3.10 10.24
CA ASP A 128 2.74 3.90 11.40
C ASP A 128 1.21 3.95 11.44
N PRO A 129 0.57 3.47 12.53
CA PRO A 129 -0.88 3.35 12.60
C PRO A 129 -1.61 4.70 12.67
N LEU A 130 -0.93 5.77 13.09
CA LEU A 130 -1.52 7.10 13.26
C LEU A 130 -1.21 8.02 12.08
N ARG A 131 -0.15 7.72 11.32
CA ARG A 131 0.29 8.55 10.20
C ARG A 131 -0.01 7.95 8.84
N SER A 132 -0.34 6.66 8.76
CA SER A 132 -0.70 5.99 7.52
C SER A 132 -2.20 5.91 7.38
N PHE A 133 -2.72 6.21 6.20
CA PHE A 133 -4.16 6.21 5.94
C PHE A 133 -4.47 6.03 4.45
N GLN A 134 -5.70 5.62 4.14
CA GLN A 134 -6.27 5.75 2.81
C GLN A 134 -6.92 7.14 2.66
N PRO A 135 -6.39 8.02 1.79
CA PRO A 135 -6.94 9.36 1.58
C PRO A 135 -8.16 9.33 0.65
N GLN A 136 -9.22 10.04 1.02
CA GLN A 136 -10.42 10.17 0.21
C GLN A 136 -10.97 11.61 0.19
N ASP A 137 -11.65 11.95 -0.90
CA ASP A 137 -12.43 13.18 -1.02
C ASP A 137 -13.75 13.11 -0.25
N ALA A 138 -14.51 14.21 -0.24
CA ALA A 138 -15.79 14.30 0.47
C ALA A 138 -16.86 13.34 -0.10
N SER A 139 -16.67 12.85 -1.32
CA SER A 139 -17.53 11.87 -1.99
C SER A 139 -17.01 10.42 -1.83
N GLN A 140 -16.05 10.19 -0.92
CA GLN A 140 -15.44 8.89 -0.63
C GLN A 140 -14.69 8.28 -1.83
N ARG A 141 -14.21 9.11 -2.76
CA ARG A 141 -13.37 8.68 -3.88
C ARG A 141 -11.89 8.88 -3.53
N LEU A 142 -11.02 8.06 -4.10
CA LEU A 142 -9.57 8.28 -4.00
C LEU A 142 -9.17 9.61 -4.64
N ILE A 143 -8.15 10.23 -4.08
CA ILE A 143 -7.65 11.55 -4.53
C ILE A 143 -6.70 11.35 -5.70
N ASP A 144 -6.96 12.04 -6.82
CA ASP A 144 -6.02 12.13 -7.94
C ASP A 144 -4.83 13.03 -7.57
N ILE A 145 -3.63 12.48 -7.67
CA ILE A 145 -2.38 13.14 -7.25
C ILE A 145 -1.62 13.76 -8.42
N VAL A 146 -2.00 13.47 -9.68
CA VAL A 146 -1.30 14.01 -10.86
C VAL A 146 -1.25 15.53 -10.84
N PRO A 147 -2.35 16.27 -10.58
CA PRO A 147 -2.30 17.73 -10.58
C PRO A 147 -1.30 18.28 -9.56
N TYR A 148 -1.22 17.68 -8.38
CA TYR A 148 -0.28 18.11 -7.34
C TYR A 148 1.17 17.77 -7.69
N LEU A 149 1.45 16.56 -8.19
CA LEU A 149 2.79 16.16 -8.61
C LEU A 149 3.34 17.05 -9.73
N GLN A 150 2.48 17.55 -10.63
CA GLN A 150 2.88 18.54 -11.64
C GLN A 150 3.38 19.84 -11.00
N THR A 151 2.78 20.31 -9.89
CA THR A 151 3.26 21.50 -9.16
C THR A 151 4.65 21.29 -8.54
N LEU A 152 5.03 20.03 -8.28
CA LEU A 152 6.35 19.64 -7.80
C LEU A 152 7.37 19.40 -8.93
N GLY A 153 7.03 19.74 -10.18
CA GLY A 153 7.90 19.54 -11.33
C GLY A 153 7.97 18.10 -11.83
N LEU A 154 6.99 17.25 -11.48
CA LEU A 154 6.88 15.88 -11.97
C LEU A 154 5.77 15.80 -13.03
N PRO A 155 6.07 16.06 -14.32
CA PRO A 155 5.08 16.00 -15.37
C PRO A 155 4.60 14.56 -15.58
N ILE A 156 3.35 14.41 -16.03
CA ILE A 156 2.73 13.09 -16.24
C ILE A 156 3.54 12.18 -17.17
N ALA A 157 4.21 12.74 -18.18
CA ALA A 157 5.10 12.00 -19.07
C ALA A 157 6.25 11.33 -18.32
N ALA A 158 6.86 12.02 -17.36
CA ALA A 158 7.92 11.46 -16.52
C ALA A 158 7.38 10.37 -15.60
N LEU A 159 6.18 10.55 -15.04
CA LEU A 159 5.53 9.52 -14.22
C LEU A 159 5.24 8.25 -15.03
N ARG A 160 4.68 8.38 -16.23
CA ARG A 160 4.40 7.24 -17.14
C ARG A 160 5.67 6.52 -17.58
N GLN A 161 6.77 7.25 -17.76
CA GLN A 161 8.06 6.65 -18.13
C GLN A 161 8.74 5.94 -16.95
N GLY A 162 8.62 6.51 -15.74
CA GLY A 162 9.31 6.02 -14.55
C GLY A 162 8.57 4.93 -13.77
N LEU A 163 7.24 4.89 -13.80
CA LEU A 163 6.44 3.84 -13.19
C LEU A 163 6.35 2.61 -14.10
N ARG A 164 6.65 1.44 -13.56
CA ARG A 164 6.43 0.15 -14.24
C ARG A 164 5.71 -0.83 -13.33
N ALA A 165 4.75 -1.57 -13.87
CA ALA A 165 4.00 -2.60 -13.17
C ALA A 165 4.28 -3.99 -13.77
N GLY A 166 4.03 -5.06 -13.01
CA GLY A 166 4.23 -6.44 -13.45
C GLY A 166 5.70 -6.90 -13.46
N PHE A 167 6.09 -7.65 -14.49
CA PHE A 167 7.47 -8.13 -14.65
C PHE A 167 8.42 -6.95 -14.84
N ASN A 168 9.52 -6.91 -14.07
CA ASN A 168 10.41 -5.74 -13.97
C ASN A 168 9.72 -4.45 -13.52
N SER A 169 8.71 -4.58 -12.65
CA SER A 169 8.09 -3.43 -12.02
C SER A 169 9.11 -2.52 -11.34
N GLN A 170 8.81 -1.22 -11.37
CA GLN A 170 9.72 -0.16 -10.94
C GLN A 170 8.89 0.91 -10.23
N PRO A 171 8.98 0.96 -8.88
CA PRO A 171 8.48 2.09 -8.11
C PRO A 171 9.18 3.38 -8.51
N PHE A 172 8.43 4.47 -8.55
CA PHE A 172 8.97 5.79 -8.84
C PHE A 172 9.51 6.40 -7.57
N HIS A 173 10.82 6.66 -7.49
CA HIS A 173 11.43 7.27 -6.31
C HIS A 173 11.10 8.77 -6.27
N LEU A 174 10.50 9.23 -5.17
CA LEU A 174 10.11 10.64 -4.99
C LEU A 174 11.21 11.48 -4.33
N GLY A 175 12.18 10.85 -3.66
CA GLY A 175 13.12 11.60 -2.82
C GLY A 175 12.38 12.48 -1.82
N ASP A 176 12.84 13.72 -1.65
CA ASP A 176 12.27 14.66 -0.68
C ASP A 176 10.85 15.13 -1.02
N GLN A 177 10.36 14.91 -2.25
CA GLN A 177 8.99 15.25 -2.63
C GLN A 177 7.94 14.39 -1.90
N ALA A 178 8.35 13.28 -1.30
CA ALA A 178 7.45 12.41 -0.53
C ALA A 178 6.81 13.14 0.66
N GLU A 179 7.56 14.03 1.33
CA GLU A 179 7.07 14.77 2.49
C GLU A 179 6.07 15.87 2.10
N ASN A 180 6.32 16.54 0.97
CA ASN A 180 5.39 17.50 0.38
C ASN A 180 4.06 16.83 0.01
N MET A 181 4.13 15.68 -0.68
CA MET A 181 2.95 14.90 -1.05
C MET A 181 2.18 14.38 0.15
N TYR A 182 2.89 13.92 1.20
CA TYR A 182 2.25 13.52 2.45
C TYR A 182 1.47 14.68 3.07
N THR A 183 2.12 15.83 3.23
CA THR A 183 1.52 17.02 3.85
C THR A 183 0.29 17.48 3.06
N TRP A 184 0.39 17.49 1.73
CA TRP A 184 -0.74 17.85 0.88
C TRP A 184 -1.92 16.86 1.00
N LEU A 185 -1.67 15.55 0.93
CA LEU A 185 -2.72 14.55 1.12
C LEU A 185 -3.34 14.62 2.52
N ASP A 186 -2.53 14.85 3.55
CA ASP A 186 -3.00 14.99 4.93
C ASP A 186 -3.91 16.21 5.10
N GLN A 187 -3.64 17.32 4.41
CA GLN A 187 -4.48 18.51 4.47
C GLN A 187 -5.70 18.44 3.55
N HIS A 188 -5.57 17.78 2.40
CA HIS A 188 -6.58 17.79 1.34
C HIS A 188 -7.59 16.65 1.45
N ALA A 189 -7.25 15.54 2.11
CA ALA A 189 -8.17 14.45 2.33
C ALA A 189 -9.29 14.86 3.29
N ALA A 190 -10.51 14.93 2.77
CA ALA A 190 -11.71 15.14 3.59
C ALA A 190 -11.97 13.95 4.51
N ARG A 191 -11.49 12.76 4.14
CA ARG A 191 -11.55 11.56 4.95
C ARG A 191 -10.25 10.77 4.88
N LYS A 192 -9.84 10.24 6.03
CA LYS A 192 -8.65 9.40 6.21
C LYS A 192 -9.07 8.11 6.88
N LEU A 193 -8.87 6.98 6.21
CA LEU A 193 -9.15 5.67 6.80
C LEU A 193 -7.88 5.08 7.38
N TYR A 194 -7.86 4.96 8.71
CA TYR A 194 -6.74 4.41 9.46
C TYR A 194 -6.90 2.91 9.68
N GLY A 195 -5.78 2.23 9.90
CA GLY A 195 -5.75 0.77 10.01
C GLY A 195 -6.61 0.19 11.12
N GLU A 196 -6.77 0.92 12.23
CA GLU A 196 -7.63 0.47 13.35
C GLU A 196 -9.09 0.30 12.90
N ALA A 197 -9.66 1.31 12.23
CA ALA A 197 -11.02 1.23 11.70
C ALA A 197 -11.16 0.12 10.65
N LEU A 198 -10.16 -0.04 9.79
CA LEU A 198 -10.16 -1.06 8.74
C LEU A 198 -10.06 -2.49 9.31
N GLN A 199 -9.28 -2.69 10.39
CA GLN A 199 -9.21 -3.97 11.07
C GLN A 199 -10.56 -4.36 11.70
N THR A 200 -11.27 -3.39 12.30
CA THR A 200 -12.61 -3.62 12.84
C THR A 200 -13.59 -4.05 11.73
N ILE A 201 -13.60 -3.33 10.61
CA ILE A 201 -14.41 -3.68 9.43
C ILE A 201 -14.12 -5.11 8.97
N ARG A 202 -12.84 -5.49 8.87
CA ARG A 202 -12.44 -6.83 8.45
C ARG A 202 -12.93 -7.94 9.39
N LYS A 203 -12.96 -7.69 10.70
CA LYS A 203 -13.49 -8.64 11.70
C LYS A 203 -15.00 -8.80 11.59
N GLU A 204 -15.71 -7.72 11.34
CA GLU A 204 -17.16 -7.70 11.16
C GLU A 204 -17.61 -8.25 9.79
N ASN A 205 -16.68 -8.35 8.84
CA ASN A 205 -16.94 -8.77 7.46
C ASN A 205 -16.02 -9.94 7.05
N PRO A 206 -16.27 -11.18 7.54
CA PRO A 206 -15.46 -12.36 7.21
C PRO A 206 -15.35 -12.65 5.72
N GLN A 207 -16.31 -12.20 4.90
CA GLN A 207 -16.28 -12.33 3.45
C GLN A 207 -15.13 -11.56 2.77
N LEU A 208 -14.44 -10.66 3.50
CA LEU A 208 -13.25 -9.97 3.02
C LEU A 208 -11.95 -10.78 3.25
N ALA A 209 -12.06 -11.95 3.88
CA ALA A 209 -10.96 -12.87 4.07
C ALA A 209 -10.47 -13.44 2.75
N SER A 210 -9.17 -13.69 2.68
CA SER A 210 -8.64 -14.50 1.60
C SER A 210 -9.04 -15.96 1.77
N PRO A 211 -9.52 -16.64 0.70
CA PRO A 211 -9.92 -18.04 0.77
C PRO A 211 -8.72 -18.94 1.11
#